data_AF-A0A132AH22-F1
#
_entry.id   AF-A0A132AH22-F1
#
_cell.length_a   1.000
_cell.length_b   1.000
_cell.length_c   1.000
_cell.angle_alpha   90.00
_cell.angle_beta   90.00
_cell.angle_gamma   90.00
#
_symmetry.space_group_name_H-M   'P 1'
#
loop_
_entity.id
_entity.type
_entity.pdbx_description
1 polymer ?
#
loop_
_entity_poly.entity_id
_entity_poly.type
_entity_poly.pdbx_seq_one_letter_code
_entity_poly.pdbx_strand_id
1 'polypeptide(L)'
;MNDFDQLLHNFQGEFSTNSPMKSHIDVYLKTGKVFHLKKLPPYFESAKSLEIQIEYINRVLYSISDFVLSQNRLVDLKTIDQEPSIDIINCLLDFFDPIRWYYLFSAMSNHLRYPNIETKYFVCLMLYFFKTYSQYKEPIMRVLLERSFVSNPHPWGLLFTLKELIRNPSYQFKEFLSNLTKQEQEAILEKLGITNLDLFK
;
A
#
# COMPACT_ATOMS: atom_id res chain seq x y z
N MET A 1 23.70 -18.08 17.89
CA MET A 1 23.46 -17.79 16.46
C MET A 1 22.23 -18.56 15.98
N ASN A 2 21.09 -18.41 16.67
CA ASN A 2 19.85 -19.17 16.48
C ASN A 2 18.65 -18.34 16.99
N ASP A 3 18.49 -17.08 16.56
CA ASP A 3 17.31 -16.28 16.97
C ASP A 3 16.94 -15.17 15.97
N PHE A 4 17.20 -15.39 14.68
CA PHE A 4 16.73 -14.46 13.63
C PHE A 4 15.31 -14.79 13.12
N ASP A 5 14.74 -15.92 13.53
CA ASP A 5 13.40 -16.36 13.11
C ASP A 5 12.29 -16.01 14.11
N GLN A 6 12.62 -15.41 15.27
CA GLN A 6 11.61 -14.83 16.14
C GLN A 6 11.21 -13.45 15.62
N LEU A 7 10.15 -13.42 14.81
CA LEU A 7 9.33 -12.24 14.61
C LEU A 7 8.97 -11.67 15.99
N LEU A 8 9.53 -10.51 16.34
CA LEU A 8 9.33 -9.85 17.64
C LEU A 8 7.86 -9.55 17.98
N HIS A 9 6.97 -9.62 16.98
CA HIS A 9 5.55 -9.86 17.16
C HIS A 9 5.06 -10.76 16.01
N ASN A 10 4.55 -11.96 16.33
CA ASN A 10 3.75 -12.75 15.39
C ASN A 10 2.42 -12.02 15.19
N PHE A 11 2.37 -11.01 14.32
CA PHE A 11 1.10 -10.56 13.79
C PHE A 11 0.52 -11.71 12.99
N GLN A 12 -0.41 -12.46 13.59
CA GLN A 12 -1.24 -13.42 12.87
C GLN A 12 -2.19 -12.60 11.99
N GLY A 13 -1.73 -12.26 10.79
CA GLY A 13 -2.52 -11.51 9.80
C GLY A 13 -3.76 -12.23 9.31
N GLU A 14 -3.86 -13.53 9.62
CA GLU A 14 -5.05 -14.32 9.41
C GLU A 14 -6.19 -13.89 10.32
N PHE A 15 -7.34 -13.59 9.72
CA PHE A 15 -8.62 -13.51 10.41
C PHE A 15 -8.85 -14.70 11.37
N SER A 16 -9.52 -14.46 12.49
CA SER A 16 -9.98 -15.55 13.35
C SER A 16 -10.84 -16.55 12.56
N THR A 17 -10.79 -17.81 12.96
CA THR A 17 -11.59 -18.89 12.35
C THR A 17 -13.07 -18.47 12.32
N ASN A 18 -13.68 -18.50 11.13
CA ASN A 18 -15.06 -18.08 10.85
C ASN A 18 -15.35 -16.56 10.94
N SER A 19 -14.35 -15.69 10.76
CA SER A 19 -14.60 -14.24 10.65
C SER A 19 -15.66 -13.92 9.57
N PRO A 20 -16.77 -13.23 9.93
CA PRO A 20 -17.76 -12.78 8.96
C PRO A 20 -17.19 -11.80 7.93
N MET A 21 -16.25 -10.95 8.36
CA MET A 21 -15.54 -10.02 7.48
C MET A 21 -14.71 -10.77 6.43
N LYS A 22 -13.94 -11.78 6.85
CA LYS A 22 -13.20 -12.66 5.91
C LYS A 22 -14.15 -13.33 4.92
N SER A 23 -15.28 -13.83 5.40
CA SER A 23 -16.27 -14.49 4.55
C SER A 23 -16.79 -13.58 3.44
N HIS A 24 -17.03 -12.30 3.73
CA HIS A 24 -17.42 -11.33 2.69
C HIS A 24 -16.29 -11.09 1.68
N ILE A 25 -15.04 -10.95 2.14
CA ILE A 25 -13.87 -10.76 1.27
C ILE A 25 -13.68 -11.98 0.36
N ASP A 26 -13.66 -13.19 0.92
CA ASP A 26 -13.49 -14.44 0.18
C ASP A 26 -14.59 -14.64 -0.86
N VAL A 27 -15.86 -14.35 -0.51
CA VAL A 27 -16.97 -14.47 -1.46
C VAL A 27 -16.86 -13.41 -2.55
N TYR A 28 -16.45 -12.19 -2.24
CA TYR A 28 -16.19 -11.17 -3.26
C TYR A 28 -15.07 -11.61 -4.20
N LEU A 29 -13.92 -12.04 -3.68
CA LEU A 29 -12.77 -12.49 -4.49
C LEU A 29 -13.12 -13.67 -5.41
N LYS A 30 -14.07 -14.53 -4.99
CA LYS A 30 -14.56 -15.65 -5.81
C LYS A 30 -15.63 -15.28 -6.84
N THR A 31 -16.44 -14.25 -6.57
CA THR A 31 -17.68 -14.00 -7.34
C THR A 31 -17.75 -12.64 -8.01
N GLY A 32 -16.88 -11.70 -7.66
CA GLY A 32 -16.92 -10.30 -8.10
C GLY A 32 -18.13 -9.50 -7.59
N LYS A 33 -18.95 -10.06 -6.68
CA LYS A 33 -20.19 -9.41 -6.22
C LYS A 33 -19.90 -8.28 -5.22
N VAL A 34 -19.84 -7.04 -5.73
CA VAL A 34 -19.54 -5.80 -4.98
C VAL A 34 -20.41 -5.58 -3.74
N PHE A 35 -21.62 -6.16 -3.67
CA PHE A 35 -22.45 -6.11 -2.44
C PHE A 35 -21.71 -6.59 -1.18
N HIS A 36 -20.82 -7.57 -1.32
CA HIS A 36 -20.02 -8.04 -0.17
C HIS A 36 -19.01 -6.99 0.32
N LEU A 37 -18.49 -6.13 -0.56
CA LEU A 37 -17.61 -5.03 -0.17
C LEU A 37 -18.34 -3.96 0.64
N LYS A 38 -19.60 -3.69 0.29
CA LYS A 38 -20.47 -2.78 1.06
C LYS A 38 -20.75 -3.25 2.50
N LYS A 39 -20.36 -4.49 2.84
CA LYS A 39 -20.43 -5.01 4.22
C LYS A 39 -19.15 -4.74 5.03
N LEU A 40 -18.08 -4.23 4.42
CA LEU A 40 -16.84 -3.93 5.12
C LEU A 40 -16.93 -2.70 6.05
N PRO A 41 -17.50 -1.55 5.64
CA PRO A 41 -17.52 -0.35 6.48
C PRO A 41 -18.05 -0.54 7.91
N PRO A 42 -19.18 -1.26 8.14
CA PRO A 42 -19.68 -1.49 9.50
C PRO A 42 -18.69 -2.15 10.46
N TYR A 43 -17.76 -2.99 9.99
CA TYR A 43 -16.72 -3.57 10.85
C TYR A 43 -15.78 -2.50 11.37
N PHE A 44 -15.36 -1.56 10.51
CA PHE A 44 -14.50 -0.45 10.88
C PHE A 44 -15.20 0.57 11.77
N GLU A 45 -16.49 0.85 11.53
CA GLU A 45 -17.30 1.73 12.39
C GLU A 45 -17.46 1.15 13.80
N SER A 46 -17.63 -0.16 13.91
CA SER A 46 -17.78 -0.86 15.20
C SER A 46 -16.46 -1.04 15.97
N ALA A 47 -15.32 -0.69 15.35
CA ALA A 47 -14.02 -0.84 15.99
C ALA A 47 -13.89 0.11 17.18
N LYS A 48 -13.51 -0.44 18.34
CA LYS A 48 -13.43 0.30 19.62
C LYS A 48 -12.27 1.29 19.69
N SER A 49 -11.29 1.14 18.80
CA SER A 49 -10.09 1.98 18.77
C SER A 49 -9.46 2.01 17.38
N LEU A 50 -8.54 2.94 17.17
CA LEU A 50 -7.79 3.07 15.93
C LEU A 50 -6.88 1.86 15.69
N GLU A 51 -6.28 1.30 16.75
CA GLU A 51 -5.43 0.12 16.68
C GLU A 51 -6.18 -1.08 16.09
N ILE A 52 -7.44 -1.28 16.50
CA ILE A 52 -8.30 -2.34 15.94
C ILE A 52 -8.61 -2.08 14.46
N GLN A 53 -8.82 -0.82 14.06
CA GLN A 53 -9.02 -0.48 12.65
C GLN A 53 -7.77 -0.78 11.81
N ILE A 54 -6.59 -0.44 12.32
CA ILE A 54 -5.30 -0.78 11.70
C ILE A 54 -5.14 -2.30 11.61
N GLU A 55 -5.55 -3.04 12.63
CA GLU A 55 -5.57 -4.50 12.61
C GLU A 55 -6.46 -5.05 11.50
N TYR A 56 -7.67 -4.50 11.34
CA TYR A 56 -8.59 -4.88 10.26
C TYR A 56 -8.04 -4.54 8.88
N ILE A 57 -7.41 -3.38 8.70
CA ILE A 57 -6.70 -3.01 7.47
C ILE A 57 -5.66 -4.10 7.14
N ASN A 58 -4.79 -4.45 8.09
CA ASN A 58 -3.75 -5.45 7.86
C ASN A 58 -4.33 -6.83 7.52
N ARG A 59 -5.43 -7.25 8.16
CA ARG A 59 -6.12 -8.53 7.86
C ARG A 59 -6.74 -8.54 6.45
N VAL A 60 -7.32 -7.42 6.00
CA VAL A 60 -7.82 -7.28 4.62
C VAL A 60 -6.68 -7.41 3.62
N LEU A 61 -5.58 -6.68 3.83
CA LEU A 61 -4.42 -6.74 2.94
C LEU A 61 -3.78 -8.13 2.92
N TYR A 62 -3.73 -8.81 4.07
CA TYR A 62 -3.27 -10.20 4.13
C TYR A 62 -4.16 -11.16 3.31
N SER A 63 -5.48 -10.94 3.30
CA SER A 63 -6.40 -11.73 2.46
C SER A 63 -6.18 -11.47 0.97
N ILE A 64 -5.84 -10.24 0.59
CA ILE A 64 -5.41 -9.91 -0.78
C ILE A 64 -4.10 -10.63 -1.11
N SER A 65 -3.12 -10.60 -0.21
CA SER A 65 -1.85 -11.32 -0.38
C SER A 65 -2.05 -12.81 -0.57
N ASP A 66 -2.84 -13.45 0.28
CA ASP A 66 -3.14 -14.89 0.20
C ASP A 66 -3.80 -15.24 -1.13
N PHE A 67 -4.78 -14.43 -1.57
CA PHE A 67 -5.38 -14.58 -2.88
C PHE A 67 -4.36 -14.47 -4.01
N VAL A 68 -3.52 -13.42 -4.02
CA VAL A 68 -2.49 -13.22 -5.06
C VAL A 68 -1.49 -14.37 -5.10
N LEU A 69 -1.02 -14.83 -3.93
CA LEU A 69 -0.10 -15.97 -3.83
C LEU A 69 -0.75 -17.27 -4.31
N SER A 70 -2.04 -17.49 -4.00
CA SER A 70 -2.78 -18.67 -4.46
C SER A 70 -2.95 -18.71 -5.99
N GLN A 71 -3.05 -17.55 -6.64
CA GLN A 71 -3.12 -17.46 -8.10
C GLN A 71 -1.76 -17.71 -8.77
N ASN A 72 -0.65 -17.52 -8.04
CA ASN A 72 0.72 -17.73 -8.49
C ASN A 72 1.02 -17.15 -9.88
N ARG A 73 0.48 -15.95 -10.16
CA ARG A 73 0.67 -15.23 -11.43
C ARG A 73 1.27 -13.86 -11.20
N LEU A 74 2.10 -13.42 -12.14
CA LEU A 74 2.62 -12.07 -12.13
C LEU A 74 1.57 -11.12 -12.70
N VAL A 75 1.28 -10.07 -11.95
CA VAL A 75 0.43 -8.95 -12.39
C VAL A 75 1.35 -7.78 -12.73
N ASP A 76 1.04 -7.11 -13.84
CA ASP A 76 1.75 -5.93 -14.31
C ASP A 76 0.86 -4.69 -14.21
N LEU A 77 1.48 -3.50 -14.23
CA LEU A 77 0.80 -2.21 -14.18
C LEU A 77 -0.29 -2.01 -15.25
N LYS A 78 -0.22 -2.74 -16.36
CA LYS A 78 -1.20 -2.63 -17.47
C LYS A 78 -2.50 -3.39 -17.20
N THR A 79 -2.49 -4.33 -16.26
CA THR A 79 -3.63 -5.20 -15.95
C THR A 79 -4.07 -5.09 -14.48
N ILE A 80 -3.38 -4.27 -13.69
CA ILE A 80 -3.65 -4.10 -12.26
C ILE A 80 -5.03 -3.52 -11.99
N ASP A 81 -5.55 -2.71 -12.91
CA ASP A 81 -6.89 -2.11 -12.87
C ASP A 81 -8.02 -3.14 -13.00
N GLN A 82 -7.73 -4.35 -13.48
CA GLN A 82 -8.66 -5.46 -13.59
C GLN A 82 -8.65 -6.37 -12.35
N GLU A 83 -7.76 -6.12 -11.39
CA GLU A 83 -7.64 -6.94 -10.21
C GLU A 83 -8.75 -6.65 -9.18
N PRO A 84 -9.33 -7.69 -8.54
CA PRO A 84 -10.38 -7.50 -7.55
C PRO A 84 -9.91 -6.73 -6.29
N SER A 85 -8.59 -6.69 -6.06
CA SER A 85 -8.03 -5.88 -4.97
C SER A 85 -8.28 -4.38 -5.15
N ILE A 86 -8.43 -3.89 -6.38
CA ILE A 86 -8.75 -2.48 -6.66
C ILE A 86 -10.09 -2.10 -6.06
N ASP A 87 -11.13 -2.91 -6.26
CA ASP A 87 -12.46 -2.62 -5.69
C ASP A 87 -12.44 -2.69 -4.16
N ILE A 88 -11.70 -3.65 -3.58
CA ILE A 88 -11.57 -3.76 -2.12
C ILE A 88 -10.91 -2.50 -1.56
N ILE A 89 -9.78 -2.08 -2.15
CA ILE A 89 -9.03 -0.91 -1.68
C ILE A 89 -9.83 0.37 -1.91
N ASN A 90 -10.48 0.55 -3.06
CA ASN A 90 -11.37 1.68 -3.32
C ASN A 90 -12.53 1.73 -2.33
N CYS A 91 -13.16 0.58 -2.00
CA CYS A 91 -14.22 0.53 -1.01
C CYS A 91 -13.73 1.02 0.38
N LEU A 92 -12.48 0.73 0.75
CA LEU A 92 -11.90 1.24 1.98
C LEU A 92 -11.55 2.72 1.88
N LEU A 93 -10.94 3.15 0.78
CA LEU A 93 -10.56 4.55 0.54
C LEU A 93 -11.78 5.48 0.50
N ASP A 94 -12.89 5.06 -0.11
CA ASP A 94 -14.14 5.82 -0.17
C ASP A 94 -14.79 5.98 1.21
N PHE A 95 -14.58 5.01 2.10
CA PHE A 95 -15.10 5.04 3.47
C PHE A 95 -14.17 5.80 4.44
N PHE A 96 -12.87 5.74 4.21
CA PHE A 96 -11.85 6.32 5.08
C PHE A 96 -11.68 7.82 4.88
N ASP A 97 -11.26 8.48 5.96
CA ASP A 97 -10.73 9.84 5.94
C ASP A 97 -9.21 9.84 5.66
N PRO A 98 -8.59 11.01 5.38
CA PRO A 98 -7.17 11.08 5.05
C PRO A 98 -6.23 10.44 6.08
N ILE A 99 -6.57 10.50 7.37
CA ILE A 99 -5.80 9.84 8.44
C ILE A 99 -5.79 8.32 8.24
N ARG A 100 -6.94 7.71 7.90
CA ARG A 100 -7.05 6.27 7.65
C ARG A 100 -6.48 5.86 6.28
N TRP A 101 -6.49 6.75 5.29
CA TRP A 101 -5.74 6.52 4.04
C TRP A 101 -4.25 6.33 4.31
N TYR A 102 -3.66 7.17 5.17
CA TYR A 102 -2.26 7.02 5.57
C TYR A 102 -2.00 5.63 6.19
N TYR A 103 -2.85 5.16 7.11
CA TYR A 103 -2.69 3.83 7.69
C TYR A 103 -2.84 2.70 6.67
N LEU A 104 -3.78 2.83 5.71
CA LEU A 104 -3.95 1.87 4.63
C LEU A 104 -2.72 1.80 3.73
N PHE A 105 -2.22 2.93 3.24
CA PHE A 105 -1.01 2.96 2.40
C PHE A 105 0.24 2.54 3.19
N SER A 106 0.32 2.88 4.48
CA SER A 106 1.39 2.41 5.37
C SER A 106 1.36 0.89 5.52
N ALA A 107 0.18 0.30 5.72
CA ALA A 107 0.00 -1.14 5.76
C ALA A 107 0.36 -1.80 4.41
N MET A 108 -0.06 -1.22 3.27
CA MET A 108 0.35 -1.68 1.94
C MET A 108 1.87 -1.66 1.76
N SER A 109 2.55 -0.63 2.29
CA SER A 109 4.00 -0.51 2.20
C SER A 109 4.76 -1.61 2.96
N ASN A 110 4.13 -2.28 3.94
CA ASN A 110 4.74 -3.41 4.64
C ASN A 110 4.96 -4.62 3.73
N HIS A 111 4.20 -4.71 2.62
CA HIS A 111 4.37 -5.76 1.62
C HIS A 111 5.50 -5.46 0.61
N LEU A 112 6.09 -4.27 0.63
CA LEU A 112 7.17 -3.85 -0.26
C LEU A 112 8.55 -4.34 0.23
N ARG A 113 8.75 -5.67 0.26
CA ARG A 113 9.89 -6.32 0.94
C ARG A 113 11.07 -6.60 0.00
N TYR A 114 11.38 -7.87 -0.24
CA TYR A 114 12.37 -8.34 -1.21
C TYR A 114 11.66 -8.75 -2.52
N PRO A 115 12.40 -8.99 -3.63
CA PRO A 115 11.79 -9.44 -4.88
C PRO A 115 10.98 -10.74 -4.71
N ASN A 116 9.66 -10.63 -4.81
CA ASN A 116 8.72 -11.75 -4.82
C ASN A 116 7.40 -11.31 -5.49
N ILE A 117 6.47 -12.26 -5.70
CA ILE A 117 5.19 -12.02 -6.40
C ILE A 117 4.34 -10.98 -5.66
N GLU A 118 4.24 -11.10 -4.34
CA GLU A 118 3.47 -10.18 -3.48
C GLU A 118 4.06 -8.76 -3.55
N THR A 119 5.38 -8.60 -3.38
CA THR A 119 6.06 -7.31 -3.52
C THR A 119 5.76 -6.69 -4.88
N LYS A 120 5.88 -7.44 -5.99
CA LYS A 120 5.56 -6.93 -7.32
C LYS A 120 4.11 -6.43 -7.41
N TYR A 121 3.18 -7.18 -6.83
CA TYR A 121 1.77 -6.84 -6.83
C TYR A 121 1.49 -5.53 -6.07
N PHE A 122 2.01 -5.39 -4.85
CA PHE A 122 1.83 -4.17 -4.05
C PHE A 122 2.58 -2.96 -4.62
N VAL A 123 3.73 -3.16 -5.27
CA VAL A 123 4.39 -2.12 -6.08
C VAL A 123 3.42 -1.62 -7.16
N CYS A 124 2.79 -2.54 -7.91
CA CYS A 124 1.85 -2.17 -8.96
C CYS A 124 0.62 -1.42 -8.41
N LEU A 125 0.07 -1.85 -7.27
CA LEU A 125 -1.04 -1.15 -6.61
C LEU A 125 -0.64 0.27 -6.20
N MET A 126 0.49 0.44 -5.49
CA MET A 126 0.94 1.76 -5.03
C MET A 126 1.15 2.73 -6.20
N LEU A 127 1.79 2.26 -7.27
CA LEU A 127 2.00 3.05 -8.49
C LEU A 127 0.69 3.36 -9.23
N TYR A 128 -0.25 2.40 -9.28
CA TYR A 128 -1.58 2.61 -9.87
C TYR A 128 -2.34 3.70 -9.11
N PHE A 129 -2.47 3.61 -7.79
CA PHE A 129 -3.19 4.60 -7.00
C PHE A 129 -2.54 5.99 -7.10
N PHE A 130 -1.21 6.05 -7.07
CA PHE A 130 -0.46 7.30 -7.23
C PHE A 130 -0.72 7.95 -8.59
N LYS A 131 -0.79 7.16 -9.68
CA LYS A 131 -1.02 7.66 -11.03
C LYS A 131 -2.47 8.07 -11.27
N THR A 132 -3.41 7.27 -10.79
CA THR A 132 -4.84 7.38 -11.13
C THR A 132 -5.55 8.47 -10.34
N TYR A 133 -5.15 8.72 -9.08
CA TYR A 133 -5.90 9.58 -8.17
C TYR A 133 -5.01 10.64 -7.53
N SER A 134 -5.26 11.91 -7.87
CA SER A 134 -4.48 13.04 -7.36
C SER A 134 -4.50 13.15 -5.83
N GLN A 135 -5.63 12.83 -5.19
CA GLN A 135 -5.77 12.90 -3.73
C GLN A 135 -4.93 11.87 -2.96
N TYR A 136 -4.47 10.80 -3.61
CA TYR A 136 -3.64 9.77 -2.97
C TYR A 136 -2.14 9.99 -3.18
N LYS A 137 -1.73 10.97 -3.99
CA LYS A 137 -0.31 11.25 -4.26
C LYS A 137 0.46 11.63 -2.98
N GLU A 138 -0.06 12.59 -2.22
CA GLU A 138 0.57 13.04 -0.97
C GLU A 138 0.65 11.91 0.08
N PRO A 139 -0.42 11.20 0.45
CA PRO A 139 -0.33 10.18 1.50
C PRO A 139 0.56 9.00 1.09
N ILE A 140 0.53 8.58 -0.19
CA ILE A 140 1.45 7.55 -0.71
C ILE A 140 2.91 8.02 -0.59
N MET A 141 3.21 9.22 -1.06
CA MET A 141 4.57 9.76 -0.99
C MET A 141 5.04 9.91 0.44
N ARG A 142 4.20 10.44 1.33
CA ARG A 142 4.50 10.58 2.74
C ARG A 142 4.89 9.25 3.37
N VAL A 143 4.10 8.18 3.15
CA VAL A 143 4.40 6.84 3.64
C VAL A 143 5.75 6.32 3.11
N LEU A 144 5.98 6.45 1.79
CA LEU A 144 7.21 5.96 1.18
C LEU A 144 8.44 6.70 1.71
N LEU A 145 8.35 8.03 1.81
CA LEU A 145 9.42 8.90 2.30
C LEU A 145 9.71 8.66 3.77
N GLU A 146 8.71 8.69 4.65
CA GLU A 146 8.89 8.45 6.09
C GLU A 146 9.63 7.13 6.36
N ARG A 147 9.29 6.06 5.63
CA ARG A 147 9.93 4.74 5.76
C ARG A 147 11.31 4.65 5.10
N SER A 148 11.57 5.46 4.09
CA SER A 148 12.88 5.59 3.44
C SER A 148 13.84 6.48 4.21
N PHE A 149 13.39 7.20 5.24
CA PHE A 149 14.23 8.13 6.01
C PHE A 149 14.76 7.57 7.34
N VAL A 150 14.27 6.43 7.78
CA VAL A 150 14.76 5.75 9.00
C VAL A 150 16.15 5.16 8.75
N SER A 151 16.97 4.93 9.78
CA SER A 151 18.28 4.29 9.59
C SER A 151 18.17 2.94 8.89
N ASN A 152 19.12 2.64 7.99
CA ASN A 152 19.23 1.37 7.27
C ASN A 152 19.14 0.13 8.18
N PRO A 153 18.65 -1.02 7.68
CA PRO A 153 18.38 -1.34 6.26
C PRO A 153 16.97 -0.98 5.77
N HIS A 154 16.86 -0.50 4.53
CA HIS A 154 15.57 -0.28 3.87
C HIS A 154 15.11 -1.50 3.06
N PRO A 155 13.80 -1.80 3.02
CA PRO A 155 13.24 -2.83 2.13
C PRO A 155 13.50 -2.52 0.64
N TRP A 156 13.88 -3.54 -0.13
CA TRP A 156 14.17 -3.37 -1.56
C TRP A 156 12.96 -2.86 -2.36
N GLY A 157 11.78 -3.41 -2.11
CA GLY A 157 10.53 -3.04 -2.81
C GLY A 157 10.13 -1.59 -2.54
N LEU A 158 10.38 -1.10 -1.32
CA LEU A 158 10.16 0.30 -0.95
C LEU A 158 11.03 1.23 -1.80
N LEU A 159 12.34 0.97 -1.84
CA LEU A 159 13.29 1.75 -2.64
C LEU A 159 13.03 1.64 -4.14
N PHE A 160 12.63 0.46 -4.61
CA PHE A 160 12.25 0.23 -6.00
C PHE A 160 11.06 1.11 -6.39
N THR A 161 9.99 1.09 -5.58
CA THR A 161 8.77 1.89 -5.81
C THR A 161 9.09 3.37 -5.86
N LEU A 162 9.89 3.85 -4.91
CA LEU A 162 10.28 5.26 -4.83
C LEU A 162 11.11 5.69 -6.05
N LYS A 163 12.09 4.86 -6.46
CA LYS A 163 12.89 5.13 -7.67
C LYS A 163 12.04 5.14 -8.94
N GLU A 164 11.05 4.26 -9.04
CA GLU A 164 10.15 4.21 -10.19
C GLU A 164 9.31 5.49 -10.29
N LEU A 165 8.75 5.96 -9.18
CA LEU A 165 8.00 7.23 -9.12
C LEU A 165 8.85 8.42 -9.57
N ILE A 166 10.11 8.48 -9.12
CA ILE A 166 11.02 9.59 -9.42
C ILE A 166 11.47 9.57 -10.90
N ARG A 167 11.82 8.39 -11.42
CA ARG A 167 12.45 8.25 -12.74
C ARG A 167 11.46 8.25 -13.89
N ASN A 168 10.25 7.70 -13.67
CA ASN A 168 9.28 7.55 -14.74
C ASN A 168 8.41 8.82 -14.85
N PRO A 169 8.54 9.60 -15.95
CA PRO A 169 7.86 10.88 -16.07
C PRO A 169 6.33 10.75 -16.11
N SER A 170 5.80 9.56 -16.40
CA SER A 170 4.35 9.33 -16.44
C SER A 170 3.65 9.47 -15.09
N TYR A 171 4.41 9.46 -13.98
CA TYR A 171 3.89 9.74 -12.63
C TYR A 171 3.91 11.24 -12.28
N GLN A 172 4.51 12.08 -13.13
CA GLN A 172 4.57 13.54 -12.93
C GLN A 172 5.14 13.95 -11.56
N PHE A 173 6.15 13.24 -11.08
CA PHE A 173 6.74 13.48 -9.76
C PHE A 173 7.24 14.92 -9.57
N LYS A 174 7.79 15.54 -10.63
CA LYS A 174 8.21 16.94 -10.62
C LYS A 174 7.04 17.91 -10.36
N GLU A 175 5.90 17.66 -10.98
CA GLU A 175 4.69 18.45 -10.78
C GLU A 175 4.16 18.27 -9.35
N PHE A 176 4.15 17.03 -8.84
CA PHE A 176 3.84 16.76 -7.44
C PHE A 176 4.74 17.57 -6.49
N LEU A 177 6.06 17.55 -6.68
CA LEU A 177 6.99 18.34 -5.85
C LEU A 177 6.69 19.84 -5.93
N SER A 178 6.37 20.37 -7.12
CA SER A 178 6.11 21.80 -7.29
C SER A 178 4.90 22.32 -6.51
N ASN A 179 3.98 21.42 -6.13
CA ASN A 179 2.82 21.75 -5.31
C ASN A 179 3.12 21.79 -3.80
N LEU A 180 4.31 21.34 -3.38
CA LEU A 180 4.76 21.37 -1.98
C LEU A 180 5.46 22.69 -1.65
N THR A 181 5.60 23.00 -0.35
CA THR A 181 6.39 24.14 0.10
C THR A 181 7.87 23.96 -0.26
N LYS A 182 8.63 25.05 -0.40
CA LYS A 182 10.07 24.99 -0.68
C LYS A 182 10.83 24.13 0.34
N GLN A 183 10.45 24.26 1.62
CA GLN A 183 11.06 23.50 2.71
C GLN A 183 10.80 21.99 2.57
N GLU A 184 9.58 21.58 2.21
CA GLU A 184 9.24 20.18 1.95
C GLU A 184 9.98 19.65 0.71
N GLN A 185 10.05 20.44 -0.36
CA GLN A 185 10.79 20.08 -1.57
C GLN A 185 12.27 19.83 -1.26
N GLU A 186 12.93 20.78 -0.59
CA GLU A 186 14.34 20.68 -0.21
C GLU A 186 14.58 19.46 0.68
N ALA A 187 13.73 19.25 1.70
CA ALA A 187 13.85 18.10 2.59
C ALA A 187 13.68 16.77 1.86
N ILE A 188 12.78 16.69 0.87
CA ILE A 188 12.61 15.48 0.06
C ILE A 188 13.80 15.26 -0.86
N LEU A 189 14.26 16.30 -1.57
CA LEU A 189 15.37 16.20 -2.52
C LEU A 189 16.69 15.85 -1.84
N GLU A 190 17.01 16.51 -0.73
CA GLU A 190 18.19 16.23 0.09
C GLU A 190 18.20 14.76 0.53
N LYS A 191 17.08 14.28 1.09
CA LYS A 191 16.99 12.92 1.60
C LYS A 191 16.98 11.85 0.51
N LEU A 192 16.50 12.17 -0.69
CA LEU A 192 16.60 11.30 -1.86
C LEU A 192 18.01 11.31 -2.48
N GLY A 193 18.93 12.15 -1.99
CA GLY A 193 20.24 12.35 -2.58
C GLY A 193 20.19 12.95 -3.99
N ILE A 194 19.11 13.69 -4.30
CA ILE A 194 18.89 14.33 -5.60
C ILE A 194 19.38 15.76 -5.50
N THR A 195 20.60 16.00 -5.96
CA THR A 195 21.20 17.35 -6.00
C THR A 195 20.80 18.14 -7.24
N ASN A 196 20.21 17.49 -8.26
CA ASN A 196 19.71 18.16 -9.45
C ASN A 196 18.54 17.41 -10.08
N LEU A 197 17.36 18.06 -10.14
CA LEU A 197 16.15 17.54 -10.80
C LEU A 197 16.33 17.34 -12.33
N ASP A 198 17.39 17.88 -12.91
CA ASP A 198 17.76 17.70 -14.33
C ASP A 198 18.38 16.33 -14.63
N LEU A 199 18.71 15.50 -13.63
CA LEU A 199 19.27 14.16 -13.80
C LEU A 199 18.24 13.10 -14.27
N PHE A 200 16.99 13.49 -14.51
CA PHE A 200 15.92 12.62 -14.98
C PHE A 200 15.46 12.96 -16.42
N LYS A 201 16.36 13.53 -17.25
CA LYS A 201 16.16 13.66 -18.69
C LYS A 201 16.36 12.33 -19.41
#